data_AF-A0AAU3DXC9-F1
#
_entry.id   AF-A0AAU3DXC9-F1
#
_cell.length_a   1.000
_cell.length_b   1.000
_cell.length_c   1.000
_cell.angle_alpha   90.00
_cell.angle_beta   90.00
_cell.angle_gamma   90.00
#
_symmetry.space_group_name_H-M   'P 1'
#
loop_
_entity.id
_entity.type
_entity.pdbx_description
1 polymer ?
#
loop_
_entity_poly.entity_id
_entity_poly.type
_entity_poly.pdbx_seq_one_letter_code
_entity_poly.pdbx_strand_id
1 'polypeptide(L)'
;MTIDVSALAINVTIPEELRWTDTRRGEEFRLSTLNVRLLPDGRLAAKAYGRPTAGGRGAYVSFPVPDRPELIALADEAARRAGALWAAHRGLG
;
A
#
# COMPACT_ATOMS: atom_id res chain seq x y z
N MET A 1 -21.31 -18.81 14.25
CA MET A 1 -20.00 -18.93 13.55
C MET A 1 -19.33 -17.58 13.63
N THR A 2 -18.15 -17.50 14.22
CA THR A 2 -17.40 -16.23 14.34
C THR A 2 -16.49 -16.11 13.13
N ILE A 3 -16.50 -14.97 12.46
CA ILE A 3 -15.60 -14.71 11.33
C ILE A 3 -14.27 -14.22 11.90
N ASP A 4 -13.18 -14.91 11.59
CA ASP A 4 -11.82 -14.50 11.96
C ASP A 4 -11.23 -13.60 10.86
N VAL A 5 -10.82 -12.39 11.23
CA VAL A 5 -10.22 -11.40 10.31
C VAL A 5 -8.73 -11.32 10.61
N SER A 6 -7.93 -12.03 9.80
CA SER A 6 -6.48 -12.13 10.02
C SER A 6 -5.69 -10.88 9.62
N ALA A 7 -6.17 -10.12 8.64
CA ALA A 7 -5.62 -8.83 8.23
C ALA A 7 -6.63 -8.04 7.38
N LEU A 8 -6.58 -6.72 7.47
CA LEU A 8 -7.25 -5.81 6.53
C LEU A 8 -6.19 -5.15 5.67
N ALA A 9 -6.40 -5.09 4.35
CA ALA A 9 -5.46 -4.49 3.43
C ALA A 9 -6.14 -3.52 2.46
N ILE A 10 -5.51 -2.39 2.23
CA ILE A 10 -5.91 -1.40 1.22
C ILE A 10 -4.78 -1.13 0.24
N ASN A 11 -5.14 -0.77 -0.99
CA ASN A 11 -4.20 -0.28 -1.99
C ASN A 11 -4.37 1.23 -2.11
N VAL A 12 -3.26 1.94 -1.97
CA VAL A 12 -3.19 3.40 -1.96
C VAL A 12 -2.32 3.85 -3.12
N THR A 13 -2.86 4.70 -3.98
CA THR A 13 -2.07 5.34 -5.04
C THR A 13 -1.12 6.36 -4.40
N ILE A 14 0.17 6.27 -4.72
CA ILE A 14 1.17 7.22 -4.26
C ILE A 14 1.07 8.49 -5.13
N PRO A 15 0.91 9.68 -4.53
CA PRO A 15 1.00 10.97 -5.23
C PRO A 15 2.31 11.09 -6.00
N GLU A 16 2.29 11.72 -7.17
CA GLU A 16 3.41 11.71 -8.12
C GLU A 16 4.73 12.23 -7.51
N GLU A 17 4.62 13.28 -6.70
CA GLU A 17 5.68 13.94 -5.96
C GLU A 17 6.31 13.06 -4.86
N LEU A 18 5.57 12.07 -4.36
CA LEU A 18 6.05 11.14 -3.32
C LEU A 18 6.57 9.81 -3.89
N ARG A 19 6.34 9.54 -5.17
CA ARG A 19 6.85 8.32 -5.81
C ARG A 19 8.38 8.35 -5.84
N TRP A 20 9.00 7.19 -5.67
CA TRP A 20 10.45 7.01 -5.84
C TRP A 20 10.74 5.85 -6.80
N THR A 21 12.02 5.64 -7.06
CA THR A 21 12.51 4.56 -7.89
C THR A 21 13.41 3.67 -7.03
N ASP A 22 13.32 2.36 -7.21
CA ASP A 22 14.14 1.38 -6.49
C ASP A 22 14.46 0.20 -7.42
N THR A 23 15.49 -0.58 -7.07
CA THR A 23 16.04 -1.62 -7.92
C THR A 23 15.91 -2.98 -7.25
N ARG A 24 15.42 -3.98 -8.00
CA ARG A 24 15.37 -5.36 -7.55
C ARG A 24 15.90 -6.28 -8.64
N ARG A 25 16.88 -7.13 -8.29
CA ARG A 25 17.48 -8.11 -9.22
C ARG A 25 17.98 -7.46 -10.53
N GLY A 26 18.51 -6.24 -10.45
CA GLY A 26 19.04 -5.50 -11.60
C GLY A 26 18.01 -4.77 -12.46
N GLU A 27 16.72 -4.83 -12.12
CA GLU A 27 15.64 -4.11 -12.80
C GLU A 27 15.17 -2.93 -11.94
N GLU A 28 14.97 -1.78 -12.58
CA GLU A 28 14.55 -0.54 -11.95
C GLU A 28 13.02 -0.39 -12.01
N PHE A 29 12.40 0.00 -10.89
CA PHE A 29 10.96 0.13 -10.75
C PHE A 29 10.58 1.52 -10.26
N ARG A 30 9.58 2.13 -10.88
CA ARG A 30 8.92 3.34 -10.36
C ARG A 30 7.77 2.93 -9.45
N LEU A 31 7.90 3.19 -8.14
CA LEU A 31 6.90 2.81 -7.13
C LEU A 31 5.73 3.79 -7.19
N SER A 32 4.52 3.26 -7.33
CA SER A 32 3.31 4.06 -7.53
C SER A 32 2.13 3.65 -6.66
N THR A 33 2.24 2.54 -5.93
CA THR A 33 1.19 2.03 -5.04
C THR A 33 1.77 1.60 -3.70
N LEU A 34 1.10 1.92 -2.59
CA LEU A 34 1.32 1.28 -1.30
C LEU A 34 0.21 0.24 -1.06
N ASN A 35 0.60 -0.95 -0.61
CA ASN A 35 -0.31 -1.83 0.11
C ASN A 35 -0.13 -1.54 1.60
N VAL A 36 -1.19 -1.08 2.25
CA VAL A 36 -1.23 -0.79 3.69
C VAL A 36 -2.09 -1.85 4.37
N ARG A 37 -1.56 -2.47 5.42
CA ARG A 37 -2.20 -3.54 6.17
C ARG A 37 -2.41 -3.13 7.61
N LEU A 38 -3.62 -3.31 8.13
CA LEU A 38 -3.89 -3.28 9.56
C LEU A 38 -3.65 -4.67 10.14
N LEU A 39 -2.74 -4.74 11.10
CA LEU A 39 -2.37 -5.95 11.81
C LEU A 39 -3.31 -6.19 13.02
N PRO A 40 -3.39 -7.43 13.55
CA PRO A 40 -4.25 -7.74 14.70
C PRO A 40 -3.97 -6.93 15.97
N ASP A 41 -2.75 -6.40 16.12
CA ASP A 41 -2.34 -5.56 17.25
C ASP A 41 -2.63 -4.07 17.06
N GLY A 42 -3.34 -3.70 15.99
CA GLY A 42 -3.72 -2.33 15.69
C GLY A 42 -2.65 -1.51 14.94
N ARG A 43 -1.46 -2.08 14.69
CA ARG A 43 -0.40 -1.37 13.94
C ARG A 43 -0.58 -1.50 12.44
N LEU A 44 0.02 -0.56 11.70
CA LEU A 44 0.07 -0.59 10.25
C LEU A 44 1.39 -1.20 9.76
N ALA A 45 1.31 -2.02 8.71
CA ALA A 45 2.44 -2.44 7.91
C ALA A 45 2.24 -2.00 6.46
N ALA A 46 3.30 -1.55 5.79
CA ALA A 46 3.21 -1.09 4.41
C ALA A 46 4.29 -1.70 3.51
N LYS A 47 3.93 -1.92 2.24
CA LYS A 47 4.84 -2.31 1.17
C LYS A 47 4.54 -1.49 -0.08
N ALA A 48 5.57 -1.10 -0.81
CA ALA A 48 5.43 -0.37 -2.06
C ALA A 48 5.50 -1.31 -3.26
N TYR A 49 4.80 -0.94 -4.33
CA TYR A 49 4.76 -1.64 -5.59
C TYR A 49 4.93 -0.64 -6.71
N GLY A 50 5.61 -1.07 -7.77
CA GLY A 50 5.90 -0.24 -8.91
C GLY A 50 5.85 -1.00 -10.23
N ARG A 51 6.05 -0.26 -11.32
CA ARG A 51 6.23 -0.83 -12.65
C ARG A 51 7.68 -0.66 -13.09
N PRO A 52 8.23 -1.57 -13.91
CA PRO A 52 9.55 -1.40 -14.50
C PRO A 52 9.63 -0.09 -15.27
N THR A 53 10.72 0.66 -15.09
CA THR A 53 10.93 1.93 -15.81
C THR A 53 11.21 1.69 -17.29
N ALA A 54 11.82 0.55 -17.63
CA ALA A 54 12.03 0.10 -19.01
C ALA A 54 10.74 -0.36 -19.73
N GLY A 55 9.59 -0.32 -19.04
CA GLY A 55 8.32 -0.84 -19.56
C GLY A 55 8.18 -2.35 -19.40
N GLY A 56 6.95 -2.85 -19.60
CA GLY A 56 6.59 -4.27 -19.42
C GLY A 56 5.65 -4.52 -18.24
N ARG A 57 5.15 -5.75 -18.13
CA ARG A 57 4.40 -6.23 -16.97
C ARG A 57 5.41 -6.80 -15.98
N GLY A 58 6.00 -5.92 -15.16
CA GLY A 58 6.89 -6.36 -14.09
C GLY A 58 6.22 -7.39 -13.20
N ALA A 59 7.00 -8.32 -12.68
CA ALA A 59 6.52 -9.24 -11.66
C ALA A 59 5.94 -8.45 -10.47
N TYR A 60 5.03 -9.06 -9.70
CA TYR A 60 4.49 -8.45 -8.49
C TYR A 60 5.57 -8.43 -7.40
N VAL A 61 6.45 -7.44 -7.46
CA VAL A 61 7.59 -7.26 -6.56
C VAL A 61 7.25 -6.16 -5.57
N SER A 62 7.38 -6.49 -4.28
CA SER A 62 7.22 -5.52 -3.19
C SER A 62 8.56 -4.93 -2.77
N PHE A 63 8.52 -3.67 -2.37
CA PHE A 63 9.64 -2.89 -1.90
C PHE A 63 9.37 -2.38 -0.47
N PRO A 64 10.40 -2.21 0.36
CA PRO A 64 10.25 -1.51 1.63
C PRO A 64 9.80 -0.06 1.36
N VAL A 65 8.98 0.47 2.27
CA VAL A 65 8.64 1.89 2.25
C VAL A 65 9.78 2.63 2.96
N PRO A 66 10.40 3.65 2.34
CA PRO A 66 11.47 4.40 2.99
C PRO A 66 10.90 5.19 4.17
N ASP A 67 11.75 5.42 5.17
CA ASP A 67 11.42 6.21 6.36
C ASP A 67 11.33 7.70 6.01
N ARG A 68 10.21 8.09 5.40
CA ARG A 68 9.88 9.46 5.02
C ARG A 68 8.58 9.88 5.72
N PRO A 69 8.57 10.98 6.47
CA PRO A 69 7.38 11.44 7.20
C PRO A 69 6.13 11.54 6.32
N GLU A 70 6.29 11.96 5.06
CA GLU A 70 5.20 12.14 4.11
C GLU A 70 4.55 10.80 3.69
N LEU A 71 5.34 9.74 3.55
CA LEU A 71 4.83 8.40 3.22
C LEU A 71 4.18 7.73 4.43
N ILE A 72 4.70 7.98 5.64
CA ILE A 72 4.08 7.55 6.89
C ILE A 72 2.71 8.22 7.05
N ALA A 73 2.65 9.54 6.87
CA ALA A 73 1.41 10.30 6.92
C ALA A 73 0.40 9.84 5.87
N LEU A 74 0.86 9.53 4.65
CA LEU A 74 0.01 8.96 3.59
C LEU A 74 -0.60 7.63 4.01
N ALA A 75 0.18 6.73 4.63
CA ALA A 75 -0.31 5.44 5.08
C ALA A 75 -1.35 5.57 6.21
N ASP A 76 -1.10 6.47 7.17
CA ASP A 76 -2.01 6.72 8.29
C ASP A 76 -3.33 7.36 7.84
N GLU A 77 -3.27 8.38 6.99
CA GLU A 77 -4.47 9.00 6.41
C GLU A 77 -5.28 7.99 5.59
N ALA A 78 -4.60 7.17 4.79
CA ALA A 78 -5.27 6.14 4.00
C ALA A 78 -5.99 5.11 4.88
N ALA A 79 -5.39 4.70 6.00
CA ALA A 79 -6.03 3.79 6.95
C ALA A 79 -7.27 4.43 7.61
N ARG A 80 -7.18 5.70 8.03
CA ARG A 80 -8.30 6.46 8.58
C ARG A 80 -9.44 6.59 7.58
N ARG A 81 -9.13 6.94 6.33
CA ARG A 81 -10.10 7.02 5.23
C ARG A 81 -10.76 5.68 4.93
N ALA A 82 -9.98 4.60 4.90
CA ALA A 82 -10.48 3.25 4.66
C ALA A 82 -11.43 2.79 5.76
N GLY A 83 -11.11 3.08 7.03
CA GLY A 83 -12.00 2.81 8.16
C GLY A 83 -13.37 3.47 7.98
N ALA A 84 -13.40 4.75 7.58
CA ALA A 84 -14.65 5.46 7.30
C ALA A 84 -15.44 4.84 6.12
N LEU A 85 -14.75 4.40 5.06
CA LEU A 85 -15.39 3.76 3.90
C LEU A 85 -16.00 2.40 4.26
N TRP A 86 -15.27 1.57 5.01
CA TRP A 86 -15.78 0.29 5.49
C TRP A 86 -16.96 0.48 6.44
N ALA A 87 -16.89 1.41 7.40
CA ALA A 87 -18.00 1.67 8.31
C ALA A 87 -19.29 2.10 7.60
N ALA A 88 -19.18 2.75 6.43
CA ALA A 88 -20.30 3.22 5.64
C ALA A 88 -20.75 2.26 4.52
N HIS A 89 -20.19 1.05 4.43
CA HIS A 89 -20.46 0.15 3.30
C HIS A 89 -21.94 -0.28 3.26
N ARG A 90 -22.49 -0.48 2.06
CA ARG A 90 -23.88 -0.93 1.87
C ARG A 90 -24.03 -2.42 1.53
N GLY A 91 -22.96 -3.20 1.74
CA GLY A 91 -22.90 -4.60 1.33
C GLY A 91 -22.56 -4.76 -0.15
N LEU A 92 -22.64 -6.00 -0.63
CA LEU A 92 -22.54 -6.31 -2.05
C LEU A 92 -23.82 -5.84 -2.75
N GLY A 93 -23.68 -5.22 -3.91
CA GLY A 93 -24.81 -4.89 -4.80
C GLY A 93 -25.11 -6.03 -5.76
#